data_AF-A0AA97HL60-F1
#
_entry.id   AF-A0AA97HL60-F1
#
_cell.length_a   1.000
_cell.length_b   1.000
_cell.length_c   1.000
_cell.angle_alpha   90.00
_cell.angle_beta   90.00
_cell.angle_gamma   90.00
#
_symmetry.space_group_name_H-M   'P 1'
#
loop_
_entity.id
_entity.type
_entity.pdbx_description
1 polymer ?
#
loop_
_entity_poly.entity_id
_entity_poly.type
_entity_poly.pdbx_seq_one_letter_code
_entity_poly.pdbx_strand_id
1 'polypeptide(L)' 'MIRLALALVPAVWVIAIAIIAVQNATPVSIRLLNLQSIELPFGVLLAFCVAGGMLAAALLLLVLGGNPLRVSRRKRPEV' A
#
# COMPACT_ATOMS: atom_id res chain seq x y z
N MET A 1 -2.23 17.10 10.16
CA MET A 1 -1.15 16.62 9.25
C MET A 1 -1.34 15.15 8.85
N ILE A 2 -1.49 14.21 9.79
CA ILE A 2 -1.62 12.77 9.48
C ILE A 2 -2.79 12.41 8.52
N ARG A 3 -3.95 13.06 8.66
CA ARG A 3 -5.11 12.84 7.77
C ARG A 3 -4.85 13.25 6.33
N LEU A 4 -4.08 14.33 6.13
CA LEU A 4 -3.67 14.78 4.81
C LEU A 4 -2.69 13.78 4.18
N ALA A 5 -1.72 13.28 4.94
CA ALA A 5 -0.80 12.25 4.47
C ALA A 5 -1.51 10.95 4.06
N LEU A 6 -2.51 10.52 4.84
CA LEU A 6 -3.34 9.35 4.54
C LEU A 6 -4.10 9.45 3.20
N ALA A 7 -4.42 10.66 2.75
CA ALA A 7 -5.08 10.87 1.46
C ALA A 7 -4.07 11.15 0.33
N LEU A 8 -3.06 11.96 0.61
CA LEU A 8 -2.10 12.42 -0.39
C LEU A 8 -1.19 11.30 -0.88
N VAL A 9 -0.71 10.44 0.03
CA VAL A 9 0.21 9.36 -0.33
C VAL A 9 -0.44 8.39 -1.32
N PRO A 10 -1.64 7.83 -1.08
CA PRO A 10 -2.32 6.99 -2.07
C PRO A 10 -2.63 7.73 -3.37
N ALA A 11 -3.06 9.00 -3.30
CA ALA A 11 -3.38 9.78 -4.50
C ALA A 11 -2.16 9.95 -5.42
N VAL A 12 -0.99 10.27 -4.85
CA VAL A 12 0.27 10.35 -5.61
C VAL A 12 0.63 9.00 -6.22
N TRP A 13 0.48 7.90 -5.48
CA TRP A 13 0.72 6.56 -6.01
C TRP A 13 -0.21 6.22 -7.18
N VAL A 14 -1.50 6.55 -7.10
CA VAL A 14 -2.46 6.31 -8.20
C VAL A 14 -2.03 7.05 -9.47
N ILE A 15 -1.67 8.34 -9.36
CA ILE A 15 -1.21 9.14 -10.50
C ILE A 15 0.08 8.56 -11.07
N ALA A 16 1.07 8.25 -10.23
CA ALA A 16 2.34 7.68 -10.66
C ALA A 16 2.15 6.35 -11.39
N ILE A 17 1.35 5.44 -10.82
CA ILE A 17 1.06 4.13 -11.44
C ILE A 17 0.35 4.32 -12.78
N ALA A 18 -0.63 5.23 -12.88
CA ALA A 18 -1.33 5.51 -14.13
C ALA A 18 -0.38 6.00 -15.23
N ILE A 19 0.49 6.97 -14.91
CA ILE A 19 1.48 7.50 -15.86
C ILE A 19 2.45 6.40 -16.29
N ILE A 20 3.02 5.66 -15.33
CA ILE A 20 3.96 4.58 -15.62
C ILE A 20 3.29 3.48 -16.44
N ALA A 21 2.03 3.12 -16.15
CA ALA A 21 1.27 2.11 -16.88
C ALA A 21 1.03 2.50 -18.34
N VAL A 22 0.63 3.75 -18.58
CA VAL A 22 0.39 4.27 -19.93
C VAL A 22 1.69 4.36 -20.73
N GLN A 23 2.78 4.77 -20.08
CA GLN A 23 4.08 4.94 -20.74
C GLN A 23 4.87 3.63 -20.90
N ASN A 24 4.62 2.64 -20.05
CA ASN A 24 5.32 1.35 -20.02
C ASN A 24 4.32 0.21 -20.23
N ALA A 25 3.67 0.20 -21.40
CA ALA A 25 2.78 -0.87 -21.83
C ALA A 25 3.52 -2.17 -22.21
N THR A 26 4.78 -2.32 -21.78
CA THR A 26 5.58 -3.51 -22.02
C THR A 26 5.07 -4.65 -21.13
N PRO A 27 4.72 -5.81 -21.71
CA PRO A 27 4.42 -6.99 -20.93
C PRO A 27 5.67 -7.47 -20.16
N VAL A 28 5.48 -7.81 -18.89
CA VAL A 28 6.49 -8.44 -18.05
C VAL A 28 6.04 -9.83 -17.65
N SER A 29 6.97 -10.79 -17.67
CA SER A 29 6.74 -12.13 -17.14
C SER A 29 7.55 -12.33 -15.87
N ILE A 30 6.92 -12.91 -14.87
CA ILE A 30 7.60 -13.31 -13.63
C ILE A 30 8.04 -14.76 -13.84
N ARG A 31 9.35 -14.99 -13.86
CA ARG A 31 9.91 -16.34 -13.91
C ARG A 31 10.24 -16.78 -12.49
N LEU A 32 9.64 -17.89 -12.06
CA LEU A 32 9.89 -18.52 -10.77
C LEU A 32 10.48 -19.91 -11.01
N LEU A 33 11.78 -20.07 -10.79
CA LEU A 33 12.53 -21.28 -11.15
C LEU A 33 12.32 -21.64 -12.64
N ASN A 34 11.72 -22.80 -12.94
CA ASN A 34 11.37 -23.24 -14.29
C ASN A 34 9.94 -22.85 -14.73
N LEU A 35 9.18 -22.15 -13.89
CA LEU A 35 7.83 -21.71 -14.18
C LEU A 35 7.86 -20.26 -14.70
N GLN A 36 7.12 -19.97 -15.76
CA GLN A 36 6.91 -18.61 -16.25
C GLN A 36 5.45 -18.24 -16.03
N SER A 37 5.20 -17.08 -15.40
CA SER A 37 3.86 -16.52 -15.27
C SER A 37 3.32 -16.07 -16.62
N ILE A 38 2.01 -15.87 -16.69
CA ILE A 38 1.43 -15.12 -17.80
C ILE A 38 2.04 -13.72 -17.86
N GLU A 39 2.13 -13.17 -19.06
CA GLU A 39 2.58 -11.81 -19.28
C GLU A 39 1.55 -10.83 -18.71
N LEU A 40 2.00 -9.97 -17.80
CA LEU A 40 1.19 -8.93 -17.18
C LEU A 40 1.76 -7.58 -17.57
N PRO A 41 0.93 -6.55 -17.85
CA PRO A 41 1.43 -5.20 -18.03
C PRO A 41 2.16 -4.73 -16.77
N PHE A 42 3.31 -4.06 -16.93
CA PHE A 42 4.11 -3.61 -15.79
C PHE A 42 3.33 -2.74 -14.79
N GLY A 43 2.44 -1.88 -15.30
CA GLY A 43 1.56 -1.07 -14.46
C GLY A 43 0.59 -1.89 -13.58
N VAL A 44 0.10 -3.02 -14.08
CA VAL A 44 -0.77 -3.93 -13.31
C VAL A 44 0.03 -4.56 -12.17
N LEU A 45 1.26 -5.01 -12.45
CA LEU A 45 2.13 -5.58 -11.43
C LEU A 45 2.45 -4.57 -10.32
N LEU A 46 2.78 -3.32 -10.68
CA LEU A 46 3.03 -2.25 -9.73
C LEU A 46 1.80 -1.95 -8.85
N ALA A 47 0.61 -1.89 -9.45
CA ALA A 47 -0.63 -1.67 -8.70
C ALA A 47 -0.85 -2.78 -7.66
N PHE A 48 -0.63 -4.04 -8.04
CA PHE A 48 -0.72 -5.17 -7.11
C PHE A 48 0.30 -5.08 -5.97
N CYS A 49 1.54 -4.70 -6.25
CA CYS A 49 2.56 -4.55 -5.21
C CYS A 49 2.22 -3.44 -4.21
N VAL A 50 1.81 -2.26 -4.68
CA VAL A 50 1.47 -1.13 -3.82
C VAL A 50 0.22 -1.44 -2.99
N ALA A 51 -0.85 -1.94 -3.62
CA ALA A 51 -2.08 -2.30 -2.92
C ALA A 51 -1.84 -3.44 -1.91
N GLY A 52 -1.10 -4.48 -2.31
CA GLY A 52 -0.73 -5.60 -1.46
C GLY A 52 0.12 -5.16 -0.27
N GLY A 53 1.11 -4.29 -0.48
CA GLY A 53 1.93 -3.72 0.59
C GLY A 53 1.13 -2.88 1.58
N MET A 54 0.20 -2.05 1.08
CA MET A 54 -0.70 -1.26 1.94
C MET A 54 -1.64 -2.16 2.76
N LEU A 55 -2.22 -3.18 2.15
CA LEU A 55 -3.07 -4.16 2.84
C LEU A 55 -2.28 -4.94 3.88
N ALA A 56 -1.08 -5.42 3.53
CA ALA A 56 -0.21 -6.13 4.46
C ALA A 56 0.19 -5.25 5.65
N ALA A 57 0.53 -3.98 5.42
CA ALA A 57 0.82 -3.02 6.48
C ALA A 57 -0.40 -2.76 7.37
N ALA A 58 -1.60 -2.61 6.78
CA ALA A 58 -2.83 -2.43 7.54
C ALA A 58 -3.16 -3.66 8.39
N LEU A 59 -2.98 -4.87 7.87
CA LEU A 59 -3.15 -6.12 8.61
C LEU A 59 -2.10 -6.27 9.72
N LEU A 60 -0.84 -5.92 9.45
CA LEU A 60 0.21 -5.95 10.46
C LEU A 60 -0.10 -4.99 11.62
N LEU A 61 -0.55 -3.77 11.30
CA LEU A 61 -0.98 -2.80 12.31
C LEU A 61 -2.24 -3.26 13.04
N LEU A 62 -3.16 -3.97 12.38
CA LEU A 62 -4.34 -4.53 13.04
C LEU A 62 -3.96 -5.59 14.08
N VAL A 63 -2.99 -6.46 13.76
CA VAL A 63 -2.61 -7.57 14.62
C VAL A 63 -1.59 -7.17 15.69
N LEU A 64 -0.56 -6.37 15.34
CA LEU A 64 0.53 -5.97 16.24
C LEU A 64 0.41 -4.53 16.75
N GLY A 65 -0.31 -3.66 16.05
CA GLY A 65 -0.46 -2.25 16.40
C GLY A 65 -1.45 -2.07 17.54
N GLY A 66 -0.95 -2.09 18.77
CA GLY A 66 -1.73 -1.81 19.97
C GLY A 66 -2.60 -0.55 19.82
N ASN A 67 -3.84 -0.64 20.29
CA ASN A 67 -4.92 0.31 20.00
C ASN A 67 -4.53 1.77 20.37
N PRO A 68 -4.25 2.67 19.41
CA PRO A 68 -3.77 4.03 19.70
C PRO A 68 -4.84 4.87 20.41
N LEU A 69 -6.10 4.46 20.34
CA LEU A 69 -7.23 5.07 21.06
C LEU A 69 -7.16 4.87 22.58
N ARG A 70 -6.33 3.94 23.08
CA ARG A 70 -6.20 3.67 24.52
C ARG A 70 -5.33 4.68 25.26
N VAL A 71 -4.55 5.49 24.53
CA VAL A 71 -3.61 6.47 25.11
C VAL A 71 -4.32 7.70 25.70
N SER A 72 -5.53 8.05 25.24
CA SER A 72 -6.21 9.27 25.69
C SER A 72 -7.00 9.12 27.01
N ARG A 73 -7.17 7.92 27.56
CA ARG A 73 -8.00 7.71 28.77
C ARG A 73 -7.24 7.78 30.09
N ARG A 74 -5.92 8.04 30.07
CA ARG A 74 -5.07 8.07 31.27
C ARG A 74 -4.47 9.46 31.54
N LYS A 75 -5.26 10.52 31.36
CA LYS A 75 -5.02 11.83 31.98
C LYS A 75 -6.37 12.45 32.37
N ARG A 76 -6.96 11.94 33.44
CA ARG A 76 -7.81 12.75 34.32
C ARG A 76 -7.50 12.39 35.78
N PRO A 77 -6.36 12.84 36.34
CA PRO A 77 -6.28 13.04 37.77
C PRO A 77 -7.01 14.35 38.10
N GLU A 78 -8.04 14.22 38.93
CA GLU A 78 -8.57 15.13 39.98
C GLU A 78 -8.77 16.61 39.61
N VAL A 79 -9.94 17.22 39.84
CA VAL A 79 -10.72 17.33 41.10
C VAL A 79 -12.23 17.33 40.79
#